data_AF-A0A4Q2KC34-F1
#
_entry.id   AF-A0A4Q2KC34-F1
#
_cell.length_a   1.000
_cell.length_b   1.000
_cell.length_c   1.000
_cell.angle_alpha   90.00
_cell.angle_beta   90.00
_cell.angle_gamma   90.00
#
_symmetry.space_group_name_H-M   'P 1'
#
loop_
_entity.id
_entity.type
_entity.pdbx_description
1 polymer ?
#
loop_
_entity_poly.entity_id
_entity_poly.type
_entity_poly.pdbx_seq_one_letter_code
_entity_poly.pdbx_strand_id
1 'polypeptide(L)'
;MTVEQIIILVLAVLLAFAVVAVIVLLAALRKKQTGGRAEDVKIIDGVRYSRSDAVSENGEVRATHRVGDFVLARGEEKTAEKNGELLPGTYTVLATSDGTAAFKLRLGGLVREYKHGDTVVLGDGESICAVSCSVILR
;
A
#
# COMPACT_ATOMS: atom_id res chain seq x y z
N MET A 1 41.07 23.50 -38.63
CA MET A 1 41.04 22.54 -37.52
C MET A 1 41.98 21.40 -37.85
N THR A 2 42.90 21.07 -36.95
CA THR A 2 43.78 19.91 -37.13
C THR A 2 43.00 18.61 -36.87
N VAL A 3 43.46 17.48 -37.42
CA VAL A 3 42.79 16.18 -37.25
C VAL A 3 42.63 15.82 -35.77
N GLU A 4 43.61 16.18 -34.94
CA GLU A 4 43.58 16.02 -33.48
C GLU A 4 42.44 16.81 -32.83
N GLN A 5 42.19 18.04 -33.26
CA GLN A 5 41.08 18.87 -32.75
C GLN A 5 39.72 18.28 -33.13
N ILE A 6 39.60 17.67 -34.31
CA ILE A 6 38.36 17.01 -34.75
C ILE A 6 38.09 15.76 -33.90
N ILE A 7 39.13 14.96 -33.62
CA ILE A 7 39.01 13.76 -32.77
C ILE A 7 38.59 14.14 -31.35
N ILE A 8 39.23 15.16 -30.76
CA ILE A 8 38.89 15.65 -29.42
C ILE A 8 37.45 16.16 -29.36
N LEU A 9 37.01 16.89 -30.39
CA LEU A 9 35.65 17.42 -30.46
C LEU A 9 34.60 16.30 -30.56
N VAL A 10 34.84 15.29 -31.38
CA VAL A 10 33.95 14.12 -31.50
C VAL A 10 33.89 13.34 -30.18
N LEU A 11 35.03 13.15 -29.53
CA LEU A 11 35.11 12.44 -28.24
C LEU A 11 34.37 13.22 -27.13
N ALA A 12 34.51 14.56 -27.11
CA ALA A 12 33.81 15.42 -26.16
C ALA A 12 32.28 15.37 -26.35
N VAL A 13 31.81 15.35 -27.60
CA VAL A 13 30.37 15.23 -27.90
C VAL A 13 29.84 13.86 -27.47
N LEU A 14 30.56 12.77 -27.78
CA LEU A 14 30.17 11.42 -27.35
C LEU A 14 30.11 11.30 -25.82
N LEU A 15 31.08 11.89 -25.11
CA LEU A 15 31.13 11.86 -23.66
C LEU A 15 29.98 12.68 -23.06
N ALA A 16 29.63 13.83 -23.65
CA ALA A 16 28.48 14.62 -23.24
C ALA A 16 27.16 13.83 -23.40
N PHE A 17 26.97 13.12 -24.52
CA PHE A 17 25.80 12.25 -24.72
C PHE A 17 25.74 11.10 -23.71
N ALA A 18 26.88 10.47 -23.41
CA ALA A 18 26.96 9.41 -22.41
C ALA A 18 26.57 9.93 -21.01
N VAL A 19 27.04 11.11 -20.62
CA VAL A 19 26.68 11.74 -19.34
C VAL A 19 25.18 12.03 -19.26
N VAL A 20 24.58 12.58 -20.33
CA VAL A 20 23.13 12.84 -20.37
C VAL A 20 22.33 11.53 -20.27
N ALA A 21 22.75 10.48 -20.98
CA ALA A 21 22.11 9.17 -20.93
C ALA A 21 22.16 8.56 -19.51
N VAL A 22 23.29 8.68 -18.81
CA VAL A 22 23.45 8.23 -17.42
C VAL A 22 22.54 9.01 -16.47
N ILE A 23 22.43 10.34 -16.64
CA ILE A 23 21.53 11.17 -15.83
C ILE A 23 20.07 10.78 -16.03
N VAL A 24 19.64 10.56 -17.28
CA VAL A 24 18.27 10.13 -17.60
C VAL A 24 17.98 8.73 -17.03
N LEU A 25 18.94 7.80 -17.14
CA LEU A 25 18.82 6.45 -16.59
C LEU A 25 18.71 6.49 -15.05
N LEU A 26 19.55 7.28 -14.38
CA LEU A 26 19.49 7.48 -12.93
C LEU A 26 18.17 8.13 -12.49
N ALA A 27 17.64 9.09 -13.25
CA ALA A 27 16.34 9.70 -12.97
C ALA A 27 15.19 8.70 -13.13
N ALA A 28 15.23 7.84 -14.16
CA ALA A 28 14.25 6.78 -14.38
C ALA A 28 14.31 5.69 -13.30
N LEU A 29 15.51 5.31 -12.86
CA LEU A 29 15.72 4.36 -11.77
C LEU A 29 15.27 4.95 -10.42
N ARG A 30 15.54 6.23 -10.17
CA ARG A 30 15.01 6.95 -9.00
C ARG A 30 13.49 6.95 -8.99
N LYS A 31 12.83 7.18 -10.13
CA LYS A 31 11.36 7.11 -10.25
C LYS A 31 10.78 5.74 -9.92
N LYS A 32 11.56 4.66 -10.11
CA LYS A 32 11.19 3.29 -9.76
C LYS A 32 11.42 2.97 -8.27
N GLN A 33 12.35 3.67 -7.61
CA GLN A 33 12.57 3.60 -6.16
C GLN A 33 11.71 4.60 -5.34
N THR A 34 11.25 5.70 -5.93
CA THR A 34 10.24 6.59 -5.36
C THR A 34 8.82 6.16 -5.72
N GLY A 35 8.55 4.85 -5.57
CA GLY A 35 7.22 4.34 -5.23
C GLY A 35 6.81 4.68 -3.78
N GLY A 36 7.64 5.39 -3.02
CA GLY A 36 7.24 6.14 -1.83
C GLY A 36 7.14 7.61 -2.17
N ARG A 37 6.03 8.04 -2.77
CA ARG A 37 5.71 9.46 -2.89
C ARG A 37 5.52 10.01 -1.49
N ALA A 38 6.43 10.90 -1.06
CA ALA A 38 6.16 11.82 0.02
C ALA A 38 4.86 12.57 -0.35
N GLU A 39 3.83 12.38 0.48
CA GLU A 39 2.49 12.89 0.28
C GLU A 39 2.51 14.42 0.23
N ASP A 40 1.96 14.95 -0.85
CA ASP A 40 1.84 16.38 -1.12
C ASP A 40 0.80 16.97 -0.14
N VAL A 41 1.28 17.56 0.95
CA VAL A 41 0.42 18.11 2.02
C VAL A 41 -0.12 19.47 1.58
N LYS A 42 -1.44 19.57 1.42
CA LYS A 42 -2.12 20.85 1.21
C LYS A 42 -2.64 21.36 2.56
N ILE A 43 -2.08 22.47 3.03
CA ILE A 43 -2.54 23.17 4.24
C ILE A 43 -3.68 24.10 3.83
N ILE A 44 -4.85 23.96 4.45
CA ILE A 44 -5.97 24.90 4.35
C ILE A 44 -6.32 25.30 5.78
N ASP A 45 -6.33 26.61 6.06
CA ASP A 45 -6.66 27.23 7.36
C ASP A 45 -5.91 26.66 8.58
N GLY A 46 -4.62 26.36 8.41
CA GLY A 46 -3.73 25.96 9.51
C GLY A 46 -3.92 24.52 10.01
N VAL A 47 -4.79 23.74 9.39
CA VAL A 47 -5.05 22.33 9.72
C VAL A 47 -4.62 21.43 8.56
N ARG A 48 -3.92 20.33 8.88
CA ARG A 48 -3.42 19.35 7.91
C ARG A 48 -4.57 18.43 7.48
N TYR A 49 -4.90 18.42 6.19
CA TYR A 49 -5.81 17.45 5.60
C TYR A 49 -5.07 16.58 4.58
N SER A 50 -5.15 15.26 4.76
CA SER A 50 -4.74 14.28 3.73
C SER A 50 -5.76 14.31 2.61
N ARG A 51 -5.31 14.51 1.37
CA ARG A 51 -6.19 14.71 0.22
C ARG A 51 -6.70 13.38 -0.34
N SER A 52 -7.74 12.85 0.28
CA SER A 52 -8.76 12.08 -0.42
C SER A 52 -10.10 12.26 0.28
N ASP A 53 -10.80 13.31 -0.17
CA ASP A 53 -12.26 13.36 -0.22
C ASP A 53 -12.84 11.98 -0.60
N ALA A 54 -13.96 11.48 -0.09
CA ALA A 54 -14.90 11.97 0.90
C ALA A 54 -15.76 10.77 1.32
N VAL A 55 -16.07 10.70 2.62
CA VAL A 55 -17.39 10.37 3.20
C VAL A 55 -18.24 9.35 2.44
N SER A 56 -18.40 8.15 3.01
CA SER A 56 -19.62 7.38 2.79
C SER A 56 -20.75 8.01 3.61
N GLU A 57 -21.93 8.13 3.01
CA GLU A 57 -23.16 8.75 3.54
C GLU A 57 -23.63 8.23 4.92
N ASN A 58 -22.99 7.19 5.47
CA ASN A 58 -23.48 6.42 6.62
C ASN A 58 -22.66 6.58 7.92
N GLY A 59 -21.72 7.52 7.99
CA GLY A 59 -21.04 7.86 9.26
C GLY A 59 -20.10 6.78 9.82
N GLU A 60 -19.61 5.85 8.99
CA GLU A 60 -18.65 4.84 9.42
C GLU A 60 -17.22 5.40 9.46
N VAL A 61 -16.58 5.26 10.63
CA VAL A 61 -15.17 5.61 10.88
C VAL A 61 -14.28 4.75 9.98
N ARG A 62 -13.61 5.36 8.99
CA ARG A 62 -12.63 4.69 8.12
C ARG A 62 -11.21 4.87 8.65
N ALA A 63 -10.62 3.77 9.09
CA ALA A 63 -9.19 3.67 9.37
C ALA A 63 -8.35 3.88 8.10
N THR A 64 -7.18 4.48 8.23
CA THR A 64 -6.27 4.81 7.13
C THR A 64 -5.75 3.53 6.45
N HIS A 65 -6.26 3.23 5.26
CA HIS A 65 -5.84 2.08 4.46
C HIS A 65 -4.53 2.35 3.70
N ARG A 66 -3.59 1.40 3.72
CA ARG A 66 -2.42 1.38 2.84
C ARG A 66 -2.72 0.57 1.58
N VAL A 67 -1.97 0.83 0.51
CA VAL A 67 -2.02 0.01 -0.71
C VAL A 67 -1.61 -1.43 -0.34
N GLY A 68 -2.53 -2.39 -0.54
CA GLY A 68 -2.34 -3.80 -0.19
C GLY A 68 -3.12 -4.27 1.06
N ASP A 69 -3.72 -3.35 1.82
CA ASP A 69 -4.60 -3.71 2.92
C ASP A 69 -5.94 -4.25 2.38
N PHE A 70 -6.41 -5.36 2.94
CA PHE A 70 -7.74 -5.91 2.64
C PHE A 70 -8.72 -5.52 3.75
N VAL A 71 -9.82 -4.85 3.39
CA VAL A 71 -10.86 -4.44 4.34
C VAL A 71 -11.93 -5.51 4.38
N LEU A 72 -12.06 -6.17 5.53
CA LEU A 72 -13.10 -7.17 5.76
C LEU A 72 -14.25 -6.49 6.50
N ALA A 73 -15.37 -6.26 5.80
CA ALA A 73 -16.53 -5.63 6.39
C ALA A 73 -17.21 -6.57 7.41
N ARG A 74 -17.86 -5.99 8.41
CA ARG A 74 -18.60 -6.77 9.41
C ARG A 74 -19.69 -7.61 8.73
N GLY A 75 -19.70 -8.91 9.04
CA GLY A 75 -20.64 -9.89 8.52
C GLY A 75 -20.28 -10.44 7.15
N GLU A 76 -19.23 -9.93 6.52
CA GLU A 76 -18.75 -10.43 5.23
C GLU A 76 -17.83 -11.63 5.46
N GLU A 77 -18.08 -12.71 4.73
CA GLU A 77 -17.22 -13.89 4.68
C GLU A 77 -16.42 -13.87 3.37
N LYS A 78 -15.12 -14.05 3.49
CA LYS A 78 -14.19 -14.10 2.35
C LYS A 78 -13.37 -15.37 2.42
N THR A 79 -13.18 -16.00 1.28
CA THR A 79 -12.34 -17.19 1.13
C THR A 79 -10.98 -16.77 0.60
N ALA A 80 -9.92 -17.27 1.24
CA ALA A 80 -8.56 -17.08 0.78
C ALA A 80 -8.26 -18.05 -0.37
N GLU A 81 -7.97 -17.52 -1.56
CA GLU A 81 -7.67 -18.32 -2.75
C GLU A 81 -6.51 -17.70 -3.52
N LYS A 82 -5.63 -18.52 -4.09
CA LYS A 82 -4.45 -18.01 -4.84
C LYS A 82 -4.79 -17.09 -6.01
N ASN A 83 -5.99 -17.24 -6.58
CA ASN A 83 -6.50 -16.43 -7.69
C ASN A 83 -7.70 -15.57 -7.27
N GLY A 84 -7.98 -15.45 -5.97
CA GLY A 84 -9.13 -14.72 -5.43
C GLY A 84 -8.79 -13.28 -5.03
N GLU A 85 -9.81 -12.59 -4.49
CA GLU A 85 -9.65 -11.23 -3.96
C GLU A 85 -8.79 -11.19 -2.68
N LEU A 86 -8.87 -12.25 -1.88
CA LEU A 86 -8.07 -12.45 -0.68
C LEU A 86 -7.08 -13.59 -0.95
N LEU A 87 -5.80 -13.32 -0.81
CA LEU A 87 -4.76 -14.33 -1.01
C LEU A 87 -4.55 -15.16 0.27
N PRO A 88 -4.10 -16.42 0.16
CA PRO A 88 -3.65 -17.18 1.31
C PRO A 88 -2.32 -16.62 1.82
N GLY A 89 -2.14 -16.59 3.14
CA GLY A 89 -0.95 -16.03 3.77
C GLY A 89 -1.14 -15.62 5.21
N THR A 90 -0.13 -14.94 5.74
CA THR A 90 -0.12 -14.40 7.10
C THR A 90 -0.51 -12.94 7.06
N TYR A 91 -1.53 -12.58 7.85
CA TYR A 91 -2.05 -11.22 7.95
C TYR A 91 -2.00 -10.73 9.39
N THR A 92 -1.72 -9.45 9.55
CA THR A 92 -1.94 -8.71 10.80
C THR A 92 -3.34 -8.13 10.77
N VAL A 93 -4.14 -8.41 11.80
CA VAL A 93 -5.51 -7.92 11.89
C VAL A 93 -5.56 -6.64 12.70
N LEU A 94 -6.09 -5.59 12.09
CA LEU A 94 -6.22 -4.28 12.69
C LEU A 94 -7.69 -3.93 12.84
N ALA A 95 -8.09 -3.47 14.01
CA ALA A 95 -9.41 -2.88 14.21
C ALA A 95 -9.56 -1.60 13.36
N THR A 96 -10.71 -1.38 12.74
CA THR A 96 -11.00 -0.14 12.00
C THR A 96 -11.41 1.04 12.89
N SER A 97 -11.72 0.78 14.17
CA SER A 97 -12.13 1.80 15.14
C SER A 97 -11.07 1.94 16.24
N ASP A 98 -10.62 3.17 16.48
CA ASP A 98 -9.58 3.53 17.46
C ASP A 98 -9.92 3.20 18.93
N GLY A 99 -11.15 2.73 19.22
CA GLY A 99 -11.57 2.31 20.56
C GLY A 99 -11.71 0.79 20.77
N THR A 100 -11.55 -0.02 19.71
CA THR A 100 -11.84 -1.46 19.79
C THR A 100 -10.56 -2.26 20.02
N ALA A 101 -10.26 -2.57 21.28
CA ALA A 101 -9.08 -3.35 21.65
C ALA A 101 -9.19 -4.83 21.27
N ALA A 102 -10.40 -5.38 21.22
CA ALA A 102 -10.67 -6.78 20.89
C ALA A 102 -11.92 -6.93 20.03
N PHE A 103 -11.87 -7.88 19.09
CA PHE A 103 -12.92 -8.18 18.12
C PHE A 103 -12.96 -9.67 17.81
N LYS A 104 -14.07 -10.14 17.24
CA LYS A 104 -14.30 -11.55 16.93
C LYS A 104 -14.20 -11.80 15.44
N LEU A 105 -13.36 -12.77 15.07
CA LEU A 105 -13.27 -13.28 13.72
C LEU A 105 -13.70 -14.74 13.70
N ARG A 106 -14.37 -15.17 12.64
CA ARG A 106 -14.61 -16.57 12.35
C ARG A 106 -13.57 -17.02 11.35
N LEU A 107 -12.75 -18.02 11.70
CA LEU A 107 -11.82 -18.68 10.79
C LEU A 107 -12.13 -20.17 10.78
N GLY A 108 -12.25 -20.77 9.60
CA GLY A 108 -12.53 -22.21 9.45
C GLY A 108 -13.77 -22.67 10.23
N GLY A 109 -14.81 -21.83 10.31
CA GLY A 109 -16.05 -22.11 11.04
C GLY A 109 -16.01 -21.85 12.56
N LEU A 110 -14.86 -21.53 13.14
CA LEU A 110 -14.72 -21.25 14.57
C LEU A 110 -14.60 -19.75 14.85
N VAL A 111 -15.41 -19.24 15.78
CA VAL A 111 -15.31 -17.84 16.22
C VAL A 111 -14.28 -17.74 17.33
N ARG A 112 -13.26 -16.90 17.12
CA ARG A 112 -12.21 -16.59 18.11
C ARG A 112 -12.12 -15.09 18.31
N GLU A 113 -11.69 -14.70 19.50
CA GLU A 113 -11.40 -13.31 19.84
C GLU A 113 -9.95 -12.99 19.48
N TYR A 114 -9.76 -11.84 18.86
CA TYR A 114 -8.49 -11.29 18.39
C TYR A 114 -8.37 -9.85 18.88
N LYS A 115 -7.13 -9.41 19.08
CA LYS A 115 -6.79 -8.04 19.45
C LYS A 115 -6.23 -7.29 18.26
N HIS A 116 -6.27 -5.96 18.34
CA HIS A 116 -5.60 -5.12 17.34
C HIS A 116 -4.11 -5.46 17.28
N GLY A 117 -3.61 -5.78 16.08
CA GLY A 117 -2.22 -6.18 15.85
C GLY A 117 -1.96 -7.67 15.96
N ASP A 118 -2.97 -8.50 16.25
CA ASP A 118 -2.81 -9.96 16.26
C ASP A 118 -2.59 -10.50 14.85
N THR A 119 -1.94 -11.65 14.76
CA THR A 119 -1.66 -12.33 13.50
C THR A 119 -2.67 -13.44 13.25
N VAL A 120 -3.15 -13.53 12.01
CA VAL A 120 -3.93 -14.66 11.48
C VAL A 120 -3.21 -15.27 10.29
N VAL A 121 -3.35 -16.58 10.13
CA VAL A 121 -2.83 -17.30 8.97
C VAL A 121 -4.03 -17.89 8.24
N LEU A 122 -4.12 -17.62 6.94
CA LEU A 122 -5.18 -18.11 6.07
C LEU A 122 -4.59 -19.12 5.09
N GLY A 123 -5.04 -20.36 5.18
CA GLY A 123 -4.76 -21.39 4.19
C GLY A 123 -5.53 -21.17 2.89
N ASP A 124 -5.06 -21.82 1.81
CA ASP A 124 -5.77 -21.86 0.54
C ASP A 124 -7.11 -22.62 0.72
N GLY A 125 -8.23 -21.98 0.37
CA GLY A 125 -9.59 -22.46 0.60
C GLY A 125 -10.15 -22.19 2.00
N GLU A 126 -9.43 -21.50 2.88
CA GLU A 126 -9.92 -21.15 4.22
C GLU A 126 -10.78 -19.88 4.19
N SER A 127 -11.91 -19.89 4.90
CA SER A 127 -12.77 -18.71 5.03
C SER A 127 -12.51 -17.93 6.31
N ILE A 128 -12.58 -16.60 6.17
CA ILE A 128 -12.52 -15.63 7.26
C ILE A 128 -13.76 -14.72 7.22
N CYS A 129 -14.34 -14.45 8.38
CA CYS A 129 -15.46 -13.52 8.52
C CYS A 129 -15.28 -12.61 9.73
N ALA A 130 -15.52 -11.31 9.54
CA ALA A 130 -15.48 -10.33 10.62
C ALA A 130 -16.83 -10.28 11.35
N VAL A 131 -16.91 -10.86 12.55
CA VAL A 131 -18.21 -11.08 13.23
C VAL A 131 -18.69 -9.84 13.99
N SER A 132 -17.80 -9.22 14.76
CA SER A 132 -18.17 -8.14 15.69
C SER A 132 -18.04 -6.73 15.10
N CYS A 133 -17.02 -6.49 14.29
CA CYS A 133 -16.74 -5.20 13.67
C CYS A 133 -15.93 -5.41 12.39
N SER A 134 -15.88 -4.40 11.52
CA SER A 134 -15.00 -4.43 10.36
C SER A 134 -13.53 -4.43 10.81
N VAL A 135 -12.67 -5.09 10.04
CA VAL A 135 -11.24 -5.20 10.33
C VAL A 135 -10.42 -5.01 9.05
N ILE A 136 -9.15 -4.67 9.21
CA ILE A 136 -8.17 -4.61 8.14
C ILE A 136 -7.24 -5.81 8.27
N LEU A 137 -6.99 -6.51 7.18
CA LEU A 137 -5.95 -7.52 7.05
C LEU A 137 -4.76 -6.90 6.31
N ARG A 138 -3.58 -6.97 6.92
CA ARG A 138 -2.33 -6.39 6.39
C ARG A 138 -1.21 -7.42 6.31
#